data_AF-A0A9K3LWP8-F1
#
_entry.id   AF-A0A9K3LWP8-F1
#
_cell.length_a   1.000
_cell.length_b   1.000
_cell.length_c   1.000
_cell.angle_alpha   90.00
_cell.angle_beta   90.00
_cell.angle_gamma   90.00
#
_symmetry.space_group_name_H-M   'P 1'
#
loop_
_entity.id
_entity.type
_entity.pdbx_description
1 polymer ?
#
loop_
_entity_poly.entity_id
_entity_poly.type
_entity_poly.pdbx_seq_one_letter_code
_entity_poly.pdbx_strand_id
1 'polypeptide(L)'
;MTSEEIRRSAHDFRRSDPELIEEEMAILEREQNIEAKSSSISAVFAETLDYHYVPLHMGGNGGSTHKPSEGSKALIEREVSLEDLEVMTHRFYDLAFQDFTLDKFIRSHNDPHGSRFAKWIHQKLTGSNIWDMDRHSRDLTPHGVSGGRSVVIHDRSSAHAAAWYSPKRPSNEVGRHFTLEECRVWMRLHFWAMRESGVVEKSPSFADYYVRFIGHFVSVYERSATKFARESFRWSADSNNIDKYIQDGRKMNDVLNVTFWKAALDLPVEEVEDDGWPYLVRQGSHYLDT
;
A
#
# COMPACT_ATOMS: atom_id res chain seq x y z
N MET A 1 7.34 -7.33 27.78
CA MET A 1 7.69 -8.10 26.57
C MET A 1 9.14 -7.86 26.14
N THR A 2 9.86 -8.92 25.82
CA THR A 2 11.28 -9.08 25.42
C THR A 2 11.48 -8.91 23.90
N SER A 3 12.74 -8.82 23.43
CA SER A 3 13.09 -8.84 21.99
C SER A 3 12.58 -10.10 21.26
N GLU A 4 12.41 -11.20 21.98
CA GLU A 4 11.89 -12.45 21.44
C GLU A 4 10.40 -12.35 21.09
N GLU A 5 9.61 -11.55 21.82
CA GLU A 5 8.21 -11.31 21.50
C GLU A 5 8.01 -10.39 20.29
N ILE A 6 8.95 -9.48 19.97
CA ILE A 6 8.91 -8.75 18.68
C ILE A 6 9.24 -9.69 17.54
N ARG A 7 10.29 -10.52 17.67
CA ARG A 7 10.60 -11.52 16.64
C ARG A 7 9.42 -12.46 16.44
N ARG A 8 8.77 -12.88 17.54
CA ARG A 8 7.54 -13.68 17.50
C ARG A 8 6.38 -12.93 16.86
N SER A 9 6.11 -11.69 17.21
CA SER A 9 5.05 -10.87 16.60
C SER A 9 5.30 -10.61 15.11
N ALA A 10 6.55 -10.33 14.71
CA ALA A 10 6.92 -10.19 13.30
C ALA A 10 6.82 -11.52 12.55
N HIS A 11 7.18 -12.63 13.20
CA HIS A 11 7.03 -13.98 12.66
C HIS A 11 5.55 -14.41 12.56
N ASP A 12 4.74 -14.10 13.56
CA ASP A 12 3.30 -14.38 13.58
C ASP A 12 2.58 -13.54 12.52
N PHE A 13 2.98 -12.27 12.35
CA PHE A 13 2.52 -11.44 11.24
C PHE A 13 2.91 -12.04 9.89
N ARG A 14 4.19 -12.43 9.72
CA ARG A 14 4.64 -13.14 8.51
C ARG A 14 3.81 -14.39 8.24
N ARG A 15 3.50 -15.18 9.27
CA ARG A 15 2.69 -16.40 9.14
C ARG A 15 1.21 -16.14 8.90
N SER A 16 0.71 -14.99 9.33
CA SER A 16 -0.68 -14.57 9.06
C SER A 16 -0.88 -14.01 7.66
N ASP A 17 0.22 -13.81 6.92
CA ASP A 17 0.25 -13.17 5.62
C ASP A 17 0.71 -14.20 4.56
N PRO A 18 -0.25 -14.86 3.88
CA PRO A 18 0.04 -15.91 2.89
C PRO A 18 1.02 -15.46 1.81
N GLU A 19 1.04 -14.17 1.48
CA GLU A 19 1.95 -13.66 0.48
C GLU A 19 3.41 -13.65 0.93
N LEU A 20 3.67 -13.35 2.21
CA LEU A 20 5.04 -13.33 2.73
C LEU A 20 5.61 -14.74 2.82
N ILE A 21 4.77 -15.72 3.15
CA ILE A 21 5.15 -17.13 3.15
C ILE A 21 5.55 -17.55 1.73
N GLU A 22 4.74 -17.22 0.73
CA GLU A 22 5.05 -17.56 -0.65
C GLU A 22 6.24 -16.80 -1.22
N GLU A 23 6.43 -15.54 -0.83
CA GLU A 23 7.61 -14.76 -1.18
C GLU A 23 8.87 -15.44 -0.65
N GLU A 24 8.88 -15.90 0.61
CA GLU A 24 9.99 -16.65 1.21
C GLU A 24 10.28 -17.97 0.48
N MET A 25 9.24 -18.74 0.14
CA MET A 25 9.42 -19.96 -0.67
C MET A 25 9.96 -19.66 -2.06
N ALA A 26 9.42 -18.63 -2.73
CA ALA A 26 9.86 -18.24 -4.07
C ALA A 26 11.30 -17.69 -4.09
N ILE A 27 11.75 -17.04 -3.02
CA ILE A 27 13.15 -16.62 -2.84
C ILE A 27 14.05 -17.86 -2.73
N LEU A 28 13.70 -18.82 -1.88
CA LEU A 28 14.47 -20.07 -1.73
C LEU A 28 14.57 -20.86 -3.04
N GLU A 29 13.50 -20.85 -3.85
CA GLU A 29 13.48 -21.47 -5.19
C GLU A 29 14.29 -20.66 -6.22
N ARG A 30 14.26 -19.33 -6.17
CA ARG A 30 15.03 -18.44 -7.07
C ARG A 30 16.52 -18.40 -6.76
N GLU A 31 16.92 -18.55 -5.49
CA GLU A 31 18.33 -18.68 -5.09
C GLU A 31 19.01 -19.91 -5.72
N GLN A 32 18.24 -20.83 -6.28
CA GLN A 32 18.72 -21.99 -7.02
C GLN A 32 18.81 -21.78 -8.55
N ASN A 33 18.33 -20.66 -9.09
CA ASN A 33 18.30 -20.41 -10.53
C ASN A 33 18.42 -18.91 -10.86
N ILE A 34 19.62 -18.44 -11.22
CA ILE A 34 19.79 -17.11 -11.80
C ILE A 34 20.72 -17.15 -13.02
N GLU A 35 20.19 -16.79 -14.19
CA GLU A 35 20.91 -15.92 -15.13
C GLU A 35 19.95 -14.97 -15.88
N ALA A 36 20.51 -13.84 -16.30
CA ALA A 36 19.93 -12.50 -16.49
C ALA A 36 19.09 -12.23 -17.76
N LYS A 37 18.34 -11.11 -17.76
CA LYS A 37 18.52 -9.97 -18.69
C LYS A 37 17.57 -8.78 -18.41
N SER A 38 18.02 -7.57 -18.73
CA SER A 38 17.32 -6.28 -18.64
C SER A 38 17.56 -5.46 -19.91
N SER A 39 16.57 -4.66 -20.33
CA SER A 39 16.65 -3.68 -21.42
C SER A 39 15.79 -2.43 -21.14
N SER A 40 16.24 -1.29 -21.68
CA SER A 40 15.79 0.09 -21.43
C SER A 40 14.62 0.57 -22.31
N ILE A 41 13.83 1.53 -21.83
CA ILE A 41 12.73 2.19 -22.57
C ILE A 41 12.95 3.71 -22.63
N SER A 42 12.61 4.30 -23.79
CA SER A 42 12.68 5.73 -24.12
C SER A 42 11.33 6.42 -23.90
N ALA A 43 11.34 7.66 -23.43
CA ALA A 43 10.15 8.44 -23.10
C ALA A 43 9.35 8.90 -24.34
N VAL A 44 8.03 8.80 -24.27
CA VAL A 44 7.05 9.32 -25.24
C VAL A 44 6.13 10.31 -24.52
N PHE A 45 5.82 11.42 -25.19
CA PHE A 45 4.94 12.48 -24.71
C PHE A 45 3.51 11.97 -24.46
N ALA A 46 2.89 12.46 -23.38
CA ALA A 46 1.63 11.96 -22.85
C ALA A 46 0.41 12.36 -23.71
N GLU A 47 -0.06 11.44 -24.55
CA GLU A 47 -1.49 11.34 -24.84
C GLU A 47 -2.16 10.62 -23.67
N THR A 48 -3.33 11.11 -23.24
CA THR A 48 -4.14 10.44 -22.21
C THR A 48 -4.58 9.08 -22.74
N LEU A 49 -4.26 8.01 -22.02
CA LEU A 49 -4.58 6.65 -22.44
C LEU A 49 -6.06 6.32 -22.22
N ASP A 50 -6.66 5.64 -23.19
CA ASP A 50 -8.02 5.12 -23.07
C ASP A 50 -8.11 4.08 -21.95
N TYR A 51 -9.21 4.16 -21.19
CA TYR A 51 -9.48 3.22 -20.11
C TYR A 51 -9.71 1.80 -20.64
N HIS A 52 -9.09 0.83 -19.99
CA HIS A 52 -9.39 -0.58 -20.12
C HIS A 52 -9.23 -1.30 -18.78
N TYR A 53 -10.09 -2.28 -18.54
CA TYR A 53 -10.10 -3.00 -17.27
C TYR A 53 -9.04 -4.11 -17.23
N VAL A 54 -8.27 -4.17 -16.14
CA VAL A 54 -7.31 -5.24 -15.85
C VAL A 54 -7.68 -5.95 -14.55
N PRO A 55 -8.01 -7.26 -14.54
CA PRO A 55 -8.39 -7.95 -13.30
C PRO A 55 -7.20 -8.12 -12.34
N LEU A 56 -7.46 -8.11 -11.03
CA LEU A 56 -6.49 -8.61 -10.06
C LEU A 56 -6.34 -10.12 -10.25
N HIS A 57 -5.12 -10.59 -10.41
CA HIS A 57 -4.84 -12.02 -10.53
C HIS A 57 -4.42 -12.57 -9.18
N MET A 58 -5.24 -13.47 -8.64
CA MET A 58 -5.00 -14.14 -7.37
C MET A 58 -4.54 -15.57 -7.61
N GLY A 59 -3.63 -16.08 -6.81
CA GLY A 59 -3.08 -17.43 -6.90
C GLY A 59 -2.49 -17.90 -5.58
N GLY A 60 -1.60 -18.90 -5.67
CA GLY A 60 -0.92 -19.46 -4.50
C GLY A 60 -1.67 -20.59 -3.80
N ASN A 61 -1.07 -21.14 -2.74
CA ASN A 61 -1.66 -22.21 -1.92
C ASN A 61 -2.77 -21.64 -1.04
N GLY A 62 -3.96 -21.48 -1.62
CA GLY A 62 -5.13 -20.88 -0.97
C GLY A 62 -5.83 -19.83 -1.82
N GLY A 63 -5.30 -19.48 -3.01
CA GLY A 63 -5.96 -18.58 -3.96
C GLY A 63 -6.08 -17.12 -3.52
N SER A 64 -5.41 -16.73 -2.43
CA SER A 64 -5.52 -15.39 -1.83
C SER A 64 -4.27 -14.53 -2.01
N THR A 65 -3.22 -15.02 -2.67
CA THR A 65 -1.97 -14.29 -2.88
C THR A 65 -2.01 -13.59 -4.23
N HIS A 66 -1.77 -12.28 -4.26
CA HIS A 66 -1.64 -11.55 -5.51
C HIS A 66 -0.49 -12.11 -6.35
N LYS A 67 -0.74 -12.30 -7.65
CA LYS A 67 0.27 -12.67 -8.64
C LYS A 67 0.29 -11.64 -9.76
N PRO A 68 1.46 -11.25 -10.26
CA PRO A 68 1.54 -10.44 -11.47
C PRO A 68 0.86 -11.17 -12.63
N SER A 69 0.16 -10.44 -13.48
CA SER A 69 -0.44 -10.91 -14.72
C SER A 69 0.19 -10.17 -15.91
N GLU A 70 -0.04 -10.65 -17.13
CA GLU A 70 0.38 -9.93 -18.33
C GLU A 70 -0.26 -8.53 -18.42
N GLY A 71 -1.51 -8.39 -17.92
CA GLY A 71 -2.17 -7.10 -17.82
C GLY A 71 -1.51 -6.16 -16.82
N SER A 72 -1.19 -6.63 -15.61
CA SER A 72 -0.56 -5.77 -14.59
C SER A 72 0.87 -5.37 -14.98
N LYS A 73 1.60 -6.24 -15.68
CA LYS A 73 2.89 -5.92 -16.30
C LYS A 73 2.74 -4.84 -17.35
N ALA A 74 1.78 -5.00 -18.27
CA ALA A 74 1.54 -4.03 -19.33
C ALA A 74 1.21 -2.62 -18.80
N LEU A 75 0.44 -2.52 -17.71
CA LEU A 75 0.18 -1.25 -17.04
C LEU A 75 1.50 -0.55 -16.62
N ILE A 76 2.45 -1.28 -16.05
CA ILE A 76 3.76 -0.75 -15.59
C ILE A 76 4.77 -0.54 -16.72
N GLU A 77 4.67 -1.27 -17.83
CA GLU A 77 5.65 -1.17 -18.92
C GLU A 77 5.24 -0.14 -19.98
N ARG A 78 3.93 0.14 -20.10
CA ARG A 78 3.37 0.93 -21.20
C ARG A 78 2.66 2.20 -20.76
N GLU A 79 2.18 2.26 -19.53
CA GLU A 79 1.27 3.34 -19.11
C GLU A 79 1.82 4.17 -17.98
N VAL A 80 2.30 3.51 -16.93
CA VAL A 80 3.11 4.12 -15.87
C VAL A 80 4.52 3.54 -15.93
N SER A 81 5.44 4.00 -15.09
CA SER A 81 6.80 3.49 -14.96
C SER A 81 7.22 3.39 -13.50
N LEU A 82 8.39 2.78 -13.22
CA LEU A 82 8.95 2.79 -11.86
C LEU A 82 9.19 4.22 -11.36
N GLU A 83 9.63 5.12 -12.22
CA GLU A 83 9.85 6.53 -11.89
C GLU A 83 8.54 7.22 -11.49
N ASP A 84 7.43 6.95 -12.19
CA ASP A 84 6.11 7.47 -11.77
C ASP A 84 5.72 6.94 -10.39
N LEU A 85 5.97 5.65 -10.11
CA LEU A 85 5.74 5.05 -8.80
C LEU A 85 6.62 5.70 -7.72
N GLU A 86 7.87 6.03 -8.03
CA GLU A 86 8.77 6.75 -7.12
C GLU A 86 8.26 8.17 -6.83
N VAL A 87 7.80 8.90 -7.85
CA VAL A 87 7.19 10.24 -7.65
C VAL A 87 5.97 10.13 -6.73
N MET A 88 5.05 9.22 -7.05
CA MET A 88 3.84 8.97 -6.25
C MET A 88 4.17 8.61 -4.80
N THR A 89 5.07 7.66 -4.59
CA THR A 89 5.35 7.15 -3.24
C THR A 89 6.20 8.10 -2.41
N HIS A 90 7.12 8.86 -3.01
CA HIS A 90 7.77 9.97 -2.29
C HIS A 90 6.75 11.02 -1.86
N ARG A 91 5.83 11.39 -2.76
CA ARG A 91 4.76 12.34 -2.42
C ARG A 91 3.87 11.82 -1.29
N PHE A 92 3.54 10.54 -1.29
CA PHE A 92 2.80 9.92 -0.17
C PHE A 92 3.53 10.08 1.15
N TYR A 93 4.84 9.80 1.21
CA TYR A 93 5.60 9.95 2.44
C TYR A 93 5.78 11.40 2.87
N ASP A 94 5.91 12.35 1.93
CA ASP A 94 5.89 13.78 2.25
C ASP A 94 4.59 14.17 2.96
N LEU A 95 3.44 13.64 2.51
CA LEU A 95 2.15 13.85 3.18
C LEU A 95 2.09 13.13 4.52
N ALA A 96 2.55 11.88 4.60
CA ALA A 96 2.50 11.07 5.80
C ALA A 96 3.40 11.60 6.94
N PHE A 97 4.55 12.20 6.61
CA PHE A 97 5.43 12.84 7.61
C PHE A 97 4.79 14.07 8.26
N GLN A 98 3.83 14.69 7.59
CA GLN A 98 3.13 15.87 8.08
C GLN A 98 1.79 15.52 8.74
N ASP A 99 1.28 14.30 8.55
CA ASP A 99 -0.01 13.86 9.09
C ASP A 99 0.09 13.52 10.57
N PHE A 100 -0.91 14.00 11.34
CA PHE A 100 -1.00 13.79 12.78
C PHE A 100 -1.04 12.31 13.18
N THR A 101 -1.66 11.47 12.35
CA THR A 101 -1.91 10.06 12.62
C THR A 101 -0.77 9.17 12.13
N LEU A 102 -0.20 9.45 10.96
CA LEU A 102 0.77 8.57 10.31
C LEU A 102 2.20 8.81 10.77
N ASP A 103 2.61 10.04 11.09
CA ASP A 103 4.01 10.31 11.43
C ASP A 103 4.50 9.51 12.64
N LYS A 104 3.62 9.22 13.60
CA LYS A 104 3.94 8.42 14.79
C LYS A 104 4.37 6.98 14.43
N PHE A 105 4.03 6.48 13.25
CA PHE A 105 4.44 5.15 12.77
C PHE A 105 5.79 5.18 12.03
N ILE A 106 6.26 6.36 11.65
CA ILE A 106 7.44 6.54 10.81
C ILE A 106 8.63 6.87 11.69
N ARG A 107 9.51 5.89 11.87
CA ARG A 107 10.69 6.01 12.75
C ARG A 107 11.62 7.17 12.35
N SER A 108 11.92 7.28 11.07
CA SER A 108 12.96 8.16 10.52
C SER A 108 12.48 8.72 9.19
N HIS A 109 12.52 10.03 9.00
CA HIS A 109 12.19 10.66 7.71
C HIS A 109 13.31 10.50 6.68
N ASN A 110 14.52 10.15 7.12
CA ASN A 110 15.69 9.98 6.25
C ASN A 110 15.78 8.59 5.60
N ASP A 111 14.91 7.65 5.99
CA ASP A 111 14.90 6.35 5.33
C ASP A 111 14.28 6.52 3.92
N PRO A 112 14.73 5.77 2.91
CA PRO A 112 14.26 5.90 1.53
C PRO A 112 12.88 5.22 1.34
N HIS A 113 11.88 5.67 2.10
CA HIS A 113 10.57 5.02 2.18
C HIS A 113 9.83 4.98 0.85
N GLY A 114 9.84 6.09 0.11
CA GLY A 114 9.20 6.20 -1.20
C GLY A 114 9.80 5.20 -2.18
N SER A 115 11.11 5.31 -2.47
CA SER A 115 11.80 4.38 -3.38
C SER A 115 11.63 2.90 -2.98
N ARG A 116 11.69 2.58 -1.68
CA ARG A 116 11.39 1.23 -1.18
C ARG A 116 9.97 0.79 -1.57
N PHE A 117 8.98 1.62 -1.30
CA PHE A 117 7.60 1.30 -1.59
C PHE A 117 7.35 1.17 -3.10
N ALA A 118 7.89 2.07 -3.92
CA ALA A 118 7.82 2.00 -5.38
C ALA A 118 8.38 0.68 -5.93
N LYS A 119 9.57 0.26 -5.48
CA LYS A 119 10.17 -1.02 -5.88
C LYS A 119 9.33 -2.22 -5.47
N TRP A 120 8.72 -2.18 -4.28
CA TRP A 120 7.81 -3.23 -3.82
C TRP A 120 6.55 -3.31 -4.70
N ILE A 121 5.91 -2.17 -5.00
CA ILE A 121 4.76 -2.11 -5.93
C ILE A 121 5.19 -2.66 -7.29
N HIS A 122 6.28 -2.16 -7.85
CA HIS A 122 6.80 -2.59 -9.15
C HIS A 122 7.02 -4.11 -9.18
N GLN A 123 7.68 -4.69 -8.16
CA GLN A 123 7.86 -6.14 -8.05
C GLN A 123 6.51 -6.89 -7.98
N LYS A 124 5.54 -6.43 -7.20
CA LYS A 124 4.22 -7.08 -7.10
C LYS A 124 3.47 -7.06 -8.43
N LEU A 125 3.58 -5.98 -9.20
CA LEU A 125 2.83 -5.80 -10.45
C LEU A 125 3.53 -6.44 -11.65
N THR A 126 4.86 -6.55 -11.63
CA THR A 126 5.65 -7.05 -12.77
C THR A 126 6.23 -8.45 -12.57
N GLY A 127 6.43 -8.87 -11.32
CA GLY A 127 7.20 -10.08 -10.98
C GLY A 127 8.72 -9.92 -11.05
N SER A 128 9.22 -8.69 -11.26
CA SER A 128 10.64 -8.35 -11.20
C SER A 128 11.26 -8.65 -9.83
N ASN A 129 12.58 -8.55 -9.71
CA ASN A 129 13.34 -8.80 -8.48
C ASN A 129 13.99 -7.53 -7.90
N ILE A 130 13.59 -6.34 -8.37
CA ILE A 130 14.25 -5.08 -7.99
C ILE A 130 14.12 -4.78 -6.50
N TRP A 131 12.97 -5.11 -5.89
CA TRP A 131 12.77 -4.97 -4.45
C TRP A 131 13.64 -5.96 -3.67
N ASP A 132 13.74 -7.20 -4.14
CA ASP A 132 14.61 -8.19 -3.50
C ASP A 132 16.08 -7.77 -3.56
N MET A 133 16.56 -7.35 -4.73
CA MET A 133 17.94 -6.86 -4.86
C MET A 133 18.22 -5.67 -3.94
N ASP A 134 17.31 -4.69 -3.88
CA ASP A 134 17.42 -3.56 -2.96
C ASP A 134 17.46 -4.05 -1.50
N ARG A 135 16.55 -4.95 -1.13
CA ARG A 135 16.45 -5.52 0.22
C ARG A 135 17.72 -6.22 0.68
N HIS A 136 18.34 -7.03 -0.18
CA HIS A 136 19.59 -7.74 0.16
C HIS A 136 20.77 -6.79 0.43
N SER A 137 20.73 -5.58 -0.12
CA SER A 137 21.77 -4.57 0.05
C SER A 137 21.59 -3.68 1.29
N ARG A 138 20.51 -3.85 2.05
CA ARG A 138 20.17 -2.95 3.17
C ARG A 138 21.06 -3.19 4.39
N ASP A 139 21.23 -2.11 5.15
CA ASP A 139 21.82 -2.18 6.50
C ASP A 139 20.98 -3.10 7.40
N LEU A 140 21.64 -4.10 7.99
CA LEU A 140 21.04 -5.06 8.91
C LEU A 140 21.25 -4.67 10.38
N THR A 141 21.73 -3.46 10.65
CA THR A 141 21.91 -2.94 12.01
C THR A 141 20.55 -2.86 12.73
N PRO A 142 20.40 -3.48 13.92
CA PRO A 142 19.17 -3.34 14.69
C PRO A 142 18.94 -1.90 15.15
N HIS A 143 17.72 -1.41 15.01
CA HIS A 143 17.31 -0.09 15.49
C HIS A 143 16.47 -0.19 16.75
N GLY A 144 16.70 0.72 17.70
CA GLY A 144 15.89 0.82 18.91
C GLY A 144 14.43 1.16 18.62
N VAL A 145 13.52 0.49 19.33
CA VAL A 145 12.08 0.74 19.33
C VAL A 145 11.57 0.78 20.78
N SER A 146 10.31 1.17 20.99
CA SER A 146 9.71 1.32 22.32
C SER A 146 9.87 0.08 23.21
N GLY A 147 9.97 0.32 24.51
CA GLY A 147 10.05 -0.74 25.53
C GLY A 147 11.43 -1.39 25.66
N GLY A 148 12.50 -0.69 25.27
CA GLY A 148 13.89 -1.16 25.40
C GLY A 148 14.26 -2.27 24.41
N ARG A 149 13.62 -2.29 23.24
CA ARG A 149 13.75 -3.36 22.24
C ARG A 149 14.46 -2.86 21.00
N SER A 150 14.88 -3.78 20.12
CA SER A 150 15.45 -3.44 18.82
C SER A 150 14.97 -4.37 17.71
N VAL A 151 14.88 -3.86 16.49
CA VAL A 151 14.45 -4.62 15.30
C VAL A 151 15.33 -4.30 14.09
N VAL A 152 15.62 -5.32 13.28
CA VAL A 152 16.29 -5.16 11.97
C VAL A 152 15.22 -4.90 10.92
N ILE A 153 15.22 -3.70 10.35
CA ILE A 153 14.21 -3.25 9.38
C ILE A 153 14.71 -3.52 7.96
N HIS A 154 14.46 -4.72 7.46
CA HIS A 154 14.97 -5.17 6.17
C HIS A 154 13.87 -5.48 5.16
N ASP A 155 12.68 -5.88 5.61
CA ASP A 155 11.54 -6.24 4.77
C ASP A 155 10.23 -5.59 5.21
N ARG A 156 9.14 -5.88 4.47
CA ARG A 156 7.81 -5.34 4.77
C ARG A 156 7.39 -5.65 6.21
N SER A 157 7.54 -6.89 6.65
CA SER A 157 7.06 -7.37 7.94
C SER A 157 7.80 -6.72 9.09
N SER A 158 9.13 -6.65 9.00
CA SER A 158 9.96 -5.99 10.01
C SER A 158 9.76 -4.49 10.04
N ALA A 159 9.47 -3.85 8.90
CA ALA A 159 9.09 -2.44 8.84
C ALA A 159 7.75 -2.17 9.56
N HIS A 160 6.71 -2.98 9.32
CA HIS A 160 5.44 -2.82 10.02
C HIS A 160 5.56 -3.15 11.51
N ALA A 161 6.34 -4.17 11.89
CA ALA A 161 6.66 -4.42 13.29
C ALA A 161 7.35 -3.20 13.94
N ALA A 162 8.33 -2.59 13.26
CA ALA A 162 8.98 -1.37 13.74
C ALA A 162 7.98 -0.21 13.91
N ALA A 163 7.04 -0.06 12.99
CA ALA A 163 5.97 0.94 13.08
C ALA A 163 5.07 0.67 14.31
N TRP A 164 4.68 -0.58 14.57
CA TRP A 164 3.85 -0.91 15.72
C TRP A 164 4.55 -0.58 17.04
N TYR A 165 5.85 -0.81 17.13
CA TYR A 165 6.66 -0.50 18.30
C TYR A 165 7.34 0.87 18.25
N SER A 166 6.92 1.77 17.36
CA SER A 166 7.56 3.08 17.19
C SER A 166 7.65 3.87 18.52
N PRO A 167 8.79 4.51 18.83
CA PRO A 167 8.96 5.38 19.99
C PRO A 167 8.16 6.68 19.94
N LYS A 168 7.64 7.05 18.76
CA LYS A 168 6.77 8.22 18.61
C LYS A 168 5.33 7.94 19.04
N ARG A 169 4.94 6.67 19.25
CA ARG A 169 3.57 6.32 19.65
C ARG A 169 3.35 6.55 21.14
N PRO A 170 2.12 6.93 21.56
CA PRO A 170 1.73 6.92 22.97
C PRO A 170 2.01 5.56 23.61
N SER A 171 2.45 5.55 24.87
CA SER A 171 2.88 4.32 25.57
C SER A 171 1.79 3.25 25.65
N ASN A 172 0.52 3.66 25.70
CA ASN A 172 -0.67 2.79 25.70
C ASN A 172 -1.05 2.26 24.31
N GLU A 173 -0.41 2.72 23.23
CA GLU A 173 -0.64 2.26 21.86
C GLU A 173 0.51 1.41 21.31
N VAL A 174 1.69 1.44 21.94
CA VAL A 174 2.88 0.70 21.50
C VAL A 174 2.57 -0.80 21.38
N GLY A 175 2.87 -1.38 20.22
CA GLY A 175 2.65 -2.79 19.89
C GLY A 175 1.26 -3.10 19.33
N ARG A 176 0.31 -2.16 19.36
CA ARG A 176 -1.01 -2.34 18.73
C ARG A 176 -0.87 -2.33 17.21
N HIS A 177 -1.52 -3.26 16.53
CA HIS A 177 -1.64 -3.26 15.06
C HIS A 177 -2.44 -2.05 14.55
N PHE A 178 -2.42 -1.80 13.25
CA PHE A 178 -3.16 -0.66 12.66
C PHE A 178 -4.67 -0.81 12.87
N THR A 179 -5.34 0.28 13.21
CA THR A 179 -6.81 0.32 13.26
C THR A 179 -7.41 0.65 11.90
N LEU A 180 -8.71 0.44 11.77
CA LEU A 180 -9.50 0.87 10.61
C LEU A 180 -9.27 2.35 10.28
N GLU A 181 -9.31 3.22 11.29
CA GLU A 181 -9.13 4.66 11.12
C GLU A 181 -7.74 4.99 10.57
N GLU A 182 -6.69 4.34 11.10
CA GLU A 182 -5.31 4.52 10.65
C GLU A 182 -5.13 4.04 9.20
N CYS A 183 -5.74 2.91 8.84
CA CYS A 183 -5.75 2.41 7.46
C CYS A 183 -6.51 3.34 6.50
N ARG A 184 -7.63 3.96 6.93
CA ARG A 184 -8.38 4.92 6.12
C ARG A 184 -7.59 6.22 5.88
N VAL A 185 -6.94 6.76 6.92
CA VAL A 185 -6.05 7.92 6.77
C VAL A 185 -4.91 7.60 5.79
N TRP A 186 -4.29 6.43 5.95
CA TRP A 186 -3.24 5.95 5.03
C TRP A 186 -3.74 5.92 3.58
N MET A 187 -4.88 5.30 3.30
CA MET A 187 -5.43 5.20 1.95
C MET A 187 -5.76 6.57 1.35
N ARG A 188 -6.38 7.47 2.12
CA ARG A 188 -6.74 8.81 1.67
C ARG A 188 -5.52 9.63 1.26
N LEU A 189 -4.47 9.64 2.07
CA LEU A 189 -3.22 10.35 1.73
C LEU A 189 -2.48 9.69 0.58
N HIS A 190 -2.49 8.35 0.50
CA HIS A 190 -1.87 7.61 -0.60
C HIS A 190 -2.55 7.89 -1.95
N PHE A 191 -3.89 7.88 -1.98
CA PHE A 191 -4.66 8.22 -3.17
C PHE A 191 -4.62 9.71 -3.51
N TRP A 192 -4.40 10.59 -2.54
CA TRP A 192 -4.11 12.00 -2.82
C TRP A 192 -2.75 12.17 -3.49
N ALA A 193 -1.70 11.54 -2.95
CA ALA A 193 -0.37 11.54 -3.56
C ALA A 193 -0.37 10.98 -5.00
N MET A 194 -1.16 9.93 -5.24
CA MET A 194 -1.35 9.37 -6.57
C MET A 194 -1.92 10.38 -7.57
N ARG A 195 -2.90 11.20 -7.16
CA ARG A 195 -3.42 12.30 -8.00
C ARG A 195 -2.37 13.38 -8.23
N GLU A 196 -1.71 13.83 -7.17
CA GLU A 196 -0.70 14.90 -7.30
C GLU A 196 0.51 14.49 -8.13
N SER A 197 0.80 13.19 -8.23
CA SER A 197 1.86 12.66 -9.09
C SER A 197 1.48 12.63 -10.58
N GLY A 198 0.23 12.89 -10.94
CA GLY A 198 -0.27 12.81 -12.31
C GLY A 198 -0.56 11.40 -12.82
N VAL A 199 -0.40 10.37 -11.97
CA VAL A 199 -0.59 8.97 -12.35
C VAL A 199 -2.03 8.66 -12.74
N VAL A 200 -3.01 9.31 -12.09
CA VAL A 200 -4.44 9.10 -12.39
C VAL A 200 -4.78 9.61 -13.78
N GLU A 201 -4.28 10.78 -14.14
CA GLU A 201 -4.51 11.43 -15.44
C GLU A 201 -3.73 10.72 -16.55
N LYS A 202 -2.54 10.21 -16.23
CA LYS A 202 -1.69 9.46 -17.17
C LYS A 202 -2.33 8.13 -17.58
N SER A 203 -2.87 7.37 -16.61
CA SER A 203 -3.49 6.08 -16.87
C SER A 203 -4.69 5.83 -15.94
N PRO A 204 -5.92 6.05 -16.44
CA PRO A 204 -7.15 5.67 -15.74
C PRO A 204 -7.22 4.16 -15.47
N SER A 205 -6.69 3.33 -16.37
CA SER A 205 -6.63 1.86 -16.24
C SER A 205 -5.76 1.43 -15.07
N PHE A 206 -4.55 2.00 -14.97
CA PHE A 206 -3.68 1.78 -13.83
C PHE A 206 -4.35 2.29 -12.55
N ALA A 207 -5.03 3.43 -12.60
CA ALA A 207 -5.66 3.99 -11.42
C ALA A 207 -6.75 3.08 -10.83
N ASP A 208 -7.67 2.58 -11.66
CA ASP A 208 -8.67 1.61 -11.24
C ASP A 208 -8.02 0.33 -10.68
N TYR A 209 -7.04 -0.22 -11.42
CA TYR A 209 -6.30 -1.41 -10.97
C TYR A 209 -5.63 -1.18 -9.62
N TYR A 210 -5.00 -0.03 -9.43
CA TYR A 210 -4.20 0.27 -8.27
C TYR A 210 -5.04 0.52 -7.01
N VAL A 211 -6.23 1.13 -7.14
CA VAL A 211 -7.18 1.24 -6.01
C VAL A 211 -7.64 -0.14 -5.55
N ARG A 212 -7.93 -1.06 -6.48
CA ARG A 212 -8.26 -2.46 -6.17
C ARG A 212 -7.07 -3.20 -5.52
N PHE A 213 -5.87 -3.02 -6.06
CA PHE A 213 -4.63 -3.56 -5.52
C PHE A 213 -4.39 -3.11 -4.07
N ILE A 214 -4.49 -1.81 -3.79
CA ILE A 214 -4.34 -1.27 -2.42
C ILE A 214 -5.46 -1.79 -1.50
N GLY A 215 -6.70 -1.88 -2.00
CA GLY A 215 -7.81 -2.49 -1.27
C GLY A 215 -7.52 -3.94 -0.85
N HIS A 216 -6.90 -4.73 -1.72
CA HIS A 216 -6.47 -6.08 -1.37
C HIS A 216 -5.38 -6.04 -0.28
N PHE A 217 -4.33 -5.25 -0.46
CA PHE A 217 -3.19 -5.25 0.46
C PHE A 217 -3.49 -4.64 1.83
N VAL A 218 -4.41 -3.67 1.92
CA VAL A 218 -4.81 -3.11 3.22
C VAL A 218 -5.55 -4.14 4.07
N SER A 219 -6.20 -5.13 3.44
CA SER A 219 -6.98 -6.17 4.13
C SER A 219 -6.13 -7.09 5.02
N VAL A 220 -4.82 -7.17 4.75
CA VAL A 220 -3.85 -7.90 5.58
C VAL A 220 -3.67 -7.23 6.95
N TYR A 221 -3.79 -5.91 7.01
CA TYR A 221 -3.60 -5.14 8.23
C TYR A 221 -4.91 -4.93 8.97
N GLU A 222 -5.97 -4.57 8.24
CA GLU A 222 -7.30 -4.40 8.77
C GLU A 222 -8.34 -4.76 7.71
N ARG A 223 -8.96 -5.93 7.86
CA ARG A 223 -9.84 -6.51 6.84
C ARG A 223 -11.00 -5.59 6.46
N SER A 224 -11.59 -4.89 7.43
CA SER A 224 -12.73 -3.99 7.20
C SER A 224 -12.35 -2.72 6.42
N ALA A 225 -11.07 -2.36 6.36
CA ALA A 225 -10.60 -1.18 5.64
C ALA A 225 -10.85 -1.29 4.12
N THR A 226 -10.85 -2.51 3.58
CA THR A 226 -11.12 -2.80 2.16
C THR A 226 -12.36 -2.08 1.63
N LYS A 227 -13.45 -2.04 2.41
CA LYS A 227 -14.72 -1.42 1.99
C LYS A 227 -14.61 0.11 1.80
N PHE A 228 -13.60 0.74 2.40
CA PHE A 228 -13.38 2.19 2.33
C PHE A 228 -12.35 2.62 1.28
N ALA A 229 -11.77 1.70 0.52
CA ALA A 229 -10.75 2.06 -0.46
C ALA A 229 -11.33 2.94 -1.59
N ARG A 230 -12.51 2.62 -2.13
CA ARG A 230 -13.18 3.46 -3.13
C ARG A 230 -13.60 4.82 -2.56
N GLU A 231 -14.12 4.85 -1.33
CA GLU A 231 -14.42 6.10 -0.63
C GLU A 231 -13.17 6.96 -0.42
N SER A 232 -12.07 6.35 0.00
CA SER A 232 -10.79 7.06 0.20
C SER A 232 -10.26 7.63 -1.12
N PHE A 233 -10.48 6.95 -2.24
CA PHE A 233 -10.12 7.43 -3.58
C PHE A 233 -11.02 8.57 -4.06
N ARG A 234 -12.32 8.55 -3.73
CA ARG A 234 -13.25 9.67 -3.97
C ARG A 234 -12.91 10.86 -3.09
N TRP A 235 -12.64 10.63 -1.81
CA TRP A 235 -12.24 11.66 -0.86
C TRP A 235 -11.04 12.47 -1.37
N SER A 236 -10.04 11.79 -1.93
CA SER A 236 -8.83 12.45 -2.45
C SER A 236 -9.07 13.29 -3.71
N ALA A 237 -10.21 13.14 -4.38
CA ALA A 237 -10.57 13.91 -5.57
C ALA A 237 -11.17 15.29 -5.23
N ASP A 238 -11.69 15.46 -4.03
CA ASP A 238 -12.40 16.68 -3.62
C ASP A 238 -11.44 17.64 -2.93
N SER A 239 -11.18 18.79 -3.54
CA SER A 239 -10.31 19.82 -2.98
C SER A 239 -10.81 20.35 -1.64
N ASN A 240 -12.12 20.37 -1.39
CA ASN A 240 -12.67 20.83 -0.12
C ASN A 240 -12.27 19.90 1.04
N ASN A 241 -12.19 18.59 0.77
CA ASN A 241 -11.72 17.62 1.75
C ASN A 241 -10.25 17.85 2.11
N ILE A 242 -9.42 18.11 1.09
CA ILE A 242 -7.99 18.42 1.27
C ILE A 242 -7.81 19.72 2.05
N ASP A 243 -8.53 20.78 1.66
CA ASP A 243 -8.48 22.08 2.32
C ASP A 243 -8.90 21.97 3.78
N LYS A 244 -10.01 21.25 4.05
CA LYS A 244 -10.47 20.99 5.40
C LYS A 244 -9.44 20.20 6.21
N TYR A 245 -8.84 19.15 5.64
CA TYR A 245 -7.79 18.38 6.31
C TYR A 245 -6.58 19.26 6.69
N ILE A 246 -6.16 20.16 5.80
CA ILE A 246 -5.06 21.10 6.07
C ILE A 246 -5.46 22.11 7.15
N GLN A 247 -6.66 22.71 7.07
CA GLN A 247 -7.19 23.65 8.06
C GLN A 247 -7.35 23.01 9.45
N ASP A 248 -7.74 21.74 9.49
CA ASP A 248 -7.86 20.95 10.73
C ASP A 248 -6.48 20.51 11.29
N GLY A 249 -5.38 21.08 10.78
CA GLY A 249 -4.03 20.82 11.26
C GLY A 249 -3.50 19.46 10.82
N ARG A 250 -3.86 19.03 9.60
CA ARG A 250 -3.50 17.72 9.03
C ARG A 250 -4.01 16.55 9.88
N LYS A 251 -5.29 16.64 10.24
CA LYS A 251 -6.00 15.64 11.03
C LYS A 251 -7.37 15.35 10.41
N MET A 252 -7.63 14.09 10.07
CA MET A 252 -8.91 13.67 9.47
C MET A 252 -9.98 13.43 10.54
N ASN A 253 -10.59 14.50 11.04
CA ASN A 253 -11.59 14.44 12.12
C ASN A 253 -12.88 13.68 11.73
N ASP A 254 -13.13 13.50 10.42
CA ASP A 254 -14.22 12.69 9.87
C ASP A 254 -13.90 11.19 9.82
N VAL A 255 -12.65 10.81 10.12
CA VAL A 255 -12.20 9.41 10.21
C VAL A 255 -11.89 9.01 11.65
N LEU A 256 -11.22 9.89 12.40
CA LEU A 256 -10.76 9.58 13.74
C LEU A 256 -11.91 9.52 14.76
N ASN A 257 -11.92 8.47 15.58
CA ASN A 257 -12.99 8.12 16.52
C ASN A 257 -14.36 7.87 15.86
N VAL A 258 -14.36 7.41 14.60
CA VAL A 258 -15.57 7.07 13.86
C VAL A 258 -15.66 5.55 13.75
N THR A 259 -16.73 4.98 14.34
CA THR A 259 -16.97 3.54 14.29
C THR A 259 -17.22 3.08 12.86
N PHE A 260 -16.94 1.80 12.58
CA PHE A 260 -17.23 1.18 11.28
C PHE A 260 -18.66 1.48 10.81
N TRP A 261 -19.67 1.23 11.65
CA TRP A 261 -21.07 1.41 11.27
C TRP A 261 -21.42 2.84 10.93
N LYS A 262 -20.86 3.82 11.66
CA LYS A 262 -21.08 5.23 11.36
C LYS A 262 -20.43 5.61 10.03
N ALA A 263 -19.19 5.19 9.79
CA ALA A 263 -18.50 5.44 8.53
C ALA A 263 -19.17 4.74 7.34
N ALA A 264 -19.76 3.55 7.54
CA ALA A 264 -20.43 2.80 6.49
C ALA A 264 -21.74 3.45 6.02
N LEU A 265 -22.35 4.34 6.81
CA LEU A 265 -23.55 5.09 6.40
C LEU A 265 -23.26 6.10 5.28
N ASP A 266 -22.00 6.54 5.15
CA ASP A 266 -21.58 7.47 4.11
C ASP A 266 -21.20 6.75 2.80
N LEU A 267 -21.22 5.41 2.79
CA LEU A 267 -20.96 4.60 1.62
C LEU A 267 -22.27 4.32 0.85
N PRO A 268 -22.21 4.24 -0.49
CA PRO A 268 -23.33 3.68 -1.25
C PRO A 268 -23.65 2.25 -0.79
N VAL A 269 -24.93 1.90 -0.73
CA VAL A 269 -25.39 0.59 -0.19
C VAL A 269 -24.74 -0.56 -0.95
N GLU A 270 -24.64 -0.42 -2.27
CA GLU A 270 -24.02 -1.40 -3.14
C GLU A 270 -22.54 -1.62 -2.85
N GLU A 271 -21.84 -0.64 -2.26
CA GLU A 271 -20.45 -0.76 -1.84
C GLU A 271 -20.30 -1.44 -0.49
N VAL A 272 -21.22 -1.16 0.44
CA VAL A 272 -21.26 -1.80 1.77
C VAL A 272 -21.51 -3.29 1.63
N GLU A 273 -22.42 -3.66 0.73
CA GLU A 273 -22.84 -5.04 0.46
C GLU A 273 -21.92 -5.77 -0.54
N ASP A 274 -20.90 -5.10 -1.10
CA ASP A 274 -19.97 -5.75 -2.01
C ASP A 274 -18.91 -6.55 -1.24
N ASP A 275 -19.10 -7.86 -1.19
CA ASP A 275 -18.13 -8.81 -0.63
C ASP A 275 -17.20 -9.42 -1.72
N GLY A 276 -17.44 -9.10 -3.00
CA GLY A 276 -16.67 -9.58 -4.14
C GLY A 276 -15.52 -8.66 -4.56
N TRP A 277 -15.62 -7.37 -4.22
CA TRP A 277 -14.56 -6.39 -4.45
C TRP A 277 -13.38 -6.62 -3.49
N PRO A 278 -12.11 -6.48 -3.92
CA PRO A 278 -11.62 -5.90 -5.19
C PRO A 278 -11.45 -6.88 -6.37
N TYR A 279 -11.95 -8.10 -6.28
CA TYR A 279 -11.59 -9.18 -7.21
C TYR A 279 -12.57 -9.36 -8.36
N LEU A 280 -13.86 -9.22 -8.11
CA LEU A 280 -14.90 -9.48 -9.10
C LEU A 280 -15.18 -8.26 -9.97
N VAL A 281 -15.30 -8.49 -11.27
CA VAL A 281 -16.03 -7.59 -12.17
C VAL A 281 -17.50 -7.85 -11.92
N ARG A 282 -18.26 -6.85 -11.44
CA ARG A 282 -19.71 -6.90 -11.64
C ARG A 282 -19.94 -6.83 -13.14
N GLN A 283 -20.31 -7.96 -13.76
CA GLN A 283 -20.87 -7.92 -15.09
C GLN A 283 -22.19 -7.15 -15.00
N GLY A 284 -22.15 -5.86 -15.33
CA GLY A 284 -23.35 -5.03 -15.47
C GLY A 284 -23.43 -3.85 -14.50
N SER A 285 -22.84 -2.73 -14.88
CA SER A 285 -23.59 -1.48 -15.00
C SER A 285 -22.83 -0.53 -15.92
N HIS A 286 -23.47 -0.15 -17.03
CA HIS A 286 -23.10 1.04 -17.77
C HIS A 286 -23.24 2.24 -16.80
N TYR A 287 -22.12 2.78 -16.32
CA TYR A 287 -22.05 4.16 -15.85
C TYR A 287 -21.10 4.91 -16.77
N LEU A 288 -21.62 5.21 -17.97
CA LEU A 288 -21.27 6.41 -18.70
C LEU A 288 -22.50 7.32 -18.60
N ASP A 289 -22.24 8.62 -18.45
CA ASP A 289 -23.15 9.76 -18.43
C ASP A 289 -23.79 10.15 -17.08
N THR A 290 -23.07 10.96 -16.31
CA THR A 290 -23.49 12.33 -15.94
C THR A 290 -22.28 13.24 -15.82
#